data_AF-A0A0V8HM86-F1
#
_entry.id   AF-A0A0V8HM86-F1
#
_cell.length_a   1.000
_cell.length_b   1.000
_cell.length_c   1.000
_cell.angle_alpha   90.00
_cell.angle_beta   90.00
_cell.angle_gamma   90.00
#
_symmetry.space_group_name_H-M   'P 1'
#
loop_
_entity.id
_entity.type
_entity.pdbx_description
1 polymer ?
#
loop_
_entity_poly.entity_id
_entity_poly.type
_entity_poly.pdbx_seq_one_letter_code
_entity_poly.pdbx_strand_id
1 'polypeptide(L)'
;MTDMNGRNFYYNKENYILKLKPEIEKYFKAKQLLIFGIIVPFFIPLKNQNHLTYHVNKNELCHYRFHTIENKVNVYTGAYNEEPLNLPKKCTRVEMVYISKDKPSLDKLEEFLSEKFDLLVGGLNQLVSSIIVLTKDPYVSKITREVLDPTILYSIIDPKNYTLKSEGLFQLNFNKLEQGGGYLTDINTKRVMEGIDLLPNNPFFRAAELFYGSKRSLSNGDYTRAVIDSQTSVEIFLTALYKYLLKKEGFSKSEIDKKSNEMRFKSMVIDHFHKRLGGDFNVDDIDSPVGNWWENTYLLRNNVVHEGYLPDFEKTEKCLDAVNTLNNYLTDLFHSEKIKKKYPELSQLVLKPTN
;
A
#
# COMPACT_ATOMS: atom_id res chain seq x y z
N MET A 1 23.78 0.34 -37.68
CA MET A 1 24.16 1.67 -37.17
C MET A 1 23.14 2.08 -36.11
N THR A 2 23.39 1.65 -34.88
CA THR A 2 22.61 1.96 -33.68
C THR A 2 23.19 3.24 -33.09
N ASP A 3 22.43 4.34 -33.14
CA ASP A 3 22.75 5.55 -32.40
C ASP A 3 22.53 5.28 -30.90
N MET A 4 23.56 4.73 -30.24
CA MET A 4 23.69 4.64 -28.79
C MET A 4 24.20 5.97 -28.21
N ASN A 5 23.58 7.09 -28.55
CA ASN A 5 23.66 8.26 -27.68
C ASN A 5 22.73 7.99 -26.49
N GLY A 6 23.30 7.42 -25.42
CA GLY A 6 22.63 7.08 -24.15
C GLY A 6 22.00 8.31 -23.47
N ARG A 7 20.88 8.78 -24.00
CA ARG A 7 20.09 9.88 -23.44
C ARG A 7 19.17 9.32 -22.37
N ASN A 8 19.39 9.71 -21.12
CA ASN A 8 18.56 9.27 -19.98
C ASN A 8 17.10 9.77 -20.07
N PHE A 9 16.90 10.97 -20.63
CA PHE A 9 15.61 11.63 -20.76
C PHE A 9 15.34 12.15 -22.18
N TYR A 10 14.06 12.19 -22.56
CA TYR A 10 13.61 12.74 -23.84
C TYR A 10 13.78 14.24 -23.87
N TYR A 11 13.37 14.95 -22.81
CA TYR A 11 13.62 16.37 -22.64
C TYR A 11 15.09 16.56 -22.30
N ASN A 12 15.93 16.49 -23.33
CA ASN A 12 17.29 17.04 -23.40
C ASN A 12 17.22 18.52 -23.84
N LYS A 13 18.37 19.18 -24.03
CA LYS A 13 18.43 20.60 -24.40
C LYS A 13 17.60 20.94 -25.64
N GLU A 14 17.74 20.12 -26.69
CA GLU A 14 17.08 20.33 -27.98
C GLU A 14 15.56 20.19 -27.83
N ASN A 15 15.09 19.07 -27.27
CA ASN A 15 13.66 18.83 -27.07
C ASN A 15 13.03 19.77 -26.06
N TYR A 16 13.78 20.22 -25.05
CA TYR A 16 13.33 21.28 -24.17
C TYR A 16 13.07 22.57 -24.95
N ILE A 17 14.03 23.05 -25.74
CA ILE A 17 13.90 24.30 -26.51
C ILE A 17 12.76 24.20 -27.53
N LEU A 18 12.66 23.08 -28.26
CA LEU A 18 11.73 22.94 -29.37
C LEU A 18 10.31 22.56 -28.95
N LYS A 19 10.14 21.82 -27.85
CA LYS A 19 8.84 21.22 -27.48
C LYS A 19 8.30 21.76 -26.16
N LEU A 20 9.11 21.72 -25.11
CA LEU A 20 8.61 21.98 -23.76
C LEU A 20 8.61 23.46 -23.38
N LYS A 21 9.68 24.19 -23.71
CA LYS A 21 9.84 25.61 -23.41
C LYS A 21 8.70 26.47 -23.98
N PRO A 22 8.29 26.33 -25.25
CA PRO A 22 7.16 27.12 -25.79
C PRO A 22 5.84 26.83 -25.09
N GLU A 23 5.66 25.62 -24.56
CA GLU A 23 4.46 25.25 -23.79
C GLU A 23 4.48 25.90 -22.40
N ILE A 24 5.63 25.90 -21.72
CA ILE A 24 5.79 26.49 -20.38
C ILE A 24 5.69 28.01 -20.42
N GLU A 25 6.34 28.66 -21.39
CA GLU A 25 6.44 30.12 -21.46
C GLU A 25 5.11 30.81 -21.78
N LYS A 26 4.05 30.05 -22.13
CA LYS A 26 2.67 30.55 -22.15
C LYS A 26 2.19 31.01 -20.77
N TYR A 27 2.82 30.51 -19.70
CA TYR A 27 2.38 30.72 -18.32
C TYR A 27 3.43 31.49 -17.52
N PHE A 28 4.69 31.03 -17.53
CA PHE A 28 5.80 31.75 -16.90
C PHE A 28 7.17 31.29 -17.43
N LYS A 29 8.20 32.10 -17.15
CA LYS A 29 9.58 31.72 -17.41
C LYS A 29 10.10 30.79 -16.31
N ALA A 30 10.33 29.52 -16.65
CA ALA A 30 10.87 28.54 -15.70
C ALA A 30 12.25 28.94 -15.18
N LYS A 31 12.52 28.65 -13.90
CA LYS A 31 13.83 28.78 -13.25
C LYS A 31 14.41 27.45 -12.80
N GLN A 32 13.60 26.39 -12.74
CA GLN A 32 14.07 25.04 -12.44
C GLN A 32 13.16 24.01 -13.10
N LEU A 33 13.77 22.91 -13.57
CA LEU A 33 13.08 21.70 -13.98
C LEU A 33 13.58 20.54 -13.11
N LEU A 34 12.67 19.66 -12.70
CA LEU A 34 12.97 18.36 -12.11
C LEU A 34 12.32 17.30 -12.98
N ILE A 35 13.11 16.36 -13.48
CA ILE A 35 12.65 15.29 -14.37
C ILE A 35 12.78 13.97 -13.65
N PHE A 36 11.73 13.16 -13.69
CA PHE A 36 11.74 11.73 -13.32
C PHE A 36 11.35 10.88 -14.52
N GLY A 37 11.91 9.67 -14.60
CA GLY A 37 11.58 8.68 -15.61
C GLY A 37 11.06 7.43 -14.93
N ILE A 38 9.78 7.11 -15.14
CA ILE A 38 9.16 5.92 -14.57
C ILE A 38 8.65 5.00 -15.67
N ILE A 39 8.62 3.70 -15.38
CA ILE A 39 7.89 2.70 -16.18
C ILE A 39 6.72 2.24 -15.33
N VAL A 40 5.50 2.44 -15.82
CA VAL A 40 4.30 1.94 -15.15
C VAL A 40 4.06 0.48 -15.50
N PRO A 41 3.52 -0.34 -14.58
CA PRO A 41 3.44 -1.80 -14.77
C PRO A 41 2.36 -2.25 -15.78
N PHE A 42 1.64 -1.31 -16.40
CA PHE A 42 0.57 -1.51 -17.36
C PHE A 42 0.69 -0.55 -18.55
N PHE A 43 -0.12 -0.76 -19.58
CA PHE A 43 -0.20 0.12 -20.74
C PHE A 43 -1.25 1.22 -20.50
N ILE A 44 -0.85 2.48 -20.59
CA ILE A 44 -1.76 3.62 -20.60
C ILE A 44 -2.24 3.83 -22.04
N PRO A 45 -3.56 3.76 -22.33
CA PRO A 45 -4.12 3.75 -23.69
C PRO A 45 -4.17 5.15 -24.33
N LEU A 46 -3.06 5.88 -24.30
CA LEU A 46 -2.88 7.16 -24.99
C LEU A 46 -2.08 6.96 -26.27
N LYS A 47 -2.22 7.90 -27.21
CA LYS A 47 -1.38 7.93 -28.42
C LYS A 47 0.10 7.96 -28.01
N ASN A 48 0.93 7.18 -28.70
CA ASN A 48 2.37 7.16 -28.40
C ASN A 48 2.96 8.57 -28.58
N GLN A 49 3.87 8.96 -27.68
CA GLN A 49 4.47 10.29 -27.62
C GLN A 49 3.45 11.41 -27.32
N ASN A 50 2.36 11.10 -26.62
CA ASN A 50 1.43 12.12 -26.14
C ASN A 50 2.11 12.99 -25.07
N HIS A 51 1.71 14.26 -25.03
CA HIS A 51 2.22 15.27 -24.10
C HIS A 51 1.05 15.89 -23.35
N LEU A 52 1.22 16.14 -22.06
CA LEU A 52 0.16 16.73 -21.24
C LEU A 52 0.74 17.62 -20.15
N THR A 53 0.18 18.82 -19.98
CA THR A 53 0.60 19.80 -18.96
C THR A 53 -0.56 20.10 -18.03
N TYR A 54 -0.33 20.01 -16.73
CA TYR A 54 -1.25 20.41 -15.67
C TYR A 54 -0.72 21.64 -14.92
N HIS A 55 -1.67 22.51 -14.56
CA HIS A 55 -1.42 23.68 -13.71
C HIS A 55 -1.58 23.28 -12.25
N VAL A 56 -0.50 23.37 -11.48
CA VAL A 56 -0.57 23.17 -10.03
C VAL A 56 -1.00 24.48 -9.38
N ASN A 57 -0.29 25.56 -9.69
CA ASN A 57 -0.62 26.93 -9.29
C ASN A 57 0.08 27.94 -10.22
N LYS A 58 0.03 29.23 -9.88
CA LYS A 58 0.63 30.32 -10.68
C LYS A 58 2.15 30.23 -10.88
N ASN A 59 2.85 29.40 -10.10
CA ASN A 59 4.31 29.29 -10.08
C ASN A 59 4.81 27.87 -10.41
N GLU A 60 3.93 26.87 -10.51
CA GLU A 60 4.30 25.46 -10.63
C GLU A 60 3.44 24.76 -11.69
N LEU A 61 4.10 23.99 -12.56
CA LEU A 61 3.45 23.11 -13.56
C LEU A 61 3.96 21.68 -13.40
N CYS A 62 3.10 20.74 -13.73
CA CYS A 62 3.46 19.34 -13.95
C CYS A 62 3.30 19.01 -15.43
N HIS A 63 4.29 18.36 -16.03
CA HIS A 63 4.25 17.97 -17.43
C HIS A 63 4.59 16.48 -17.59
N TYR A 64 3.90 15.80 -18.50
CA TYR A 64 4.00 14.37 -18.71
C TYR A 64 4.18 14.06 -20.18
N ARG A 65 5.15 13.20 -20.48
CA ARG A 65 5.31 12.59 -21.79
C ARG A 65 5.15 11.08 -21.70
N PHE A 66 4.27 10.54 -22.53
CA PHE A 66 3.94 9.11 -22.57
C PHE A 66 4.64 8.43 -23.73
N HIS A 67 5.31 7.32 -23.47
CA HIS A 67 5.94 6.51 -24.50
C HIS A 67 5.62 5.03 -24.30
N THR A 68 5.08 4.40 -25.34
CA THR A 68 4.84 2.96 -25.32
C THR A 68 6.15 2.22 -25.46
N ILE A 69 6.36 1.24 -24.58
CA ILE A 69 7.49 0.30 -24.65
C ILE A 69 6.97 -1.14 -24.68
N GLU A 70 7.71 -2.02 -25.33
CA GLU A 70 7.46 -3.46 -25.33
C GLU A 70 8.64 -4.14 -24.63
N ASN A 71 8.40 -4.64 -23.43
CA ASN A 71 9.39 -5.36 -22.64
C ASN A 71 9.14 -6.86 -22.78
N LYS A 72 10.19 -7.68 -22.66
CA LYS A 72 10.04 -9.13 -22.51
C LYS A 72 9.93 -9.45 -21.03
N VAL A 73 8.97 -10.29 -20.66
CA VAL A 73 8.79 -10.80 -19.31
C VAL A 73 9.05 -12.30 -19.33
N ASN A 74 9.84 -12.75 -18.36
CA ASN A 74 10.09 -14.15 -18.09
C ASN A 74 8.87 -14.77 -17.40
N VAL A 75 8.27 -15.78 -18.01
CA VAL A 75 7.18 -16.56 -17.44
C VAL A 75 7.67 -17.99 -17.17
N TYR A 76 7.75 -18.34 -15.89
CA TYR A 76 8.12 -19.67 -15.45
C TYR A 76 6.87 -20.54 -15.40
N THR A 77 6.82 -21.57 -16.23
CA THR A 77 5.65 -22.44 -16.41
C THR A 77 5.62 -23.64 -15.45
N GLY A 78 6.52 -23.67 -14.46
CA GLY A 78 6.71 -24.81 -13.57
C GLY A 78 7.55 -25.94 -14.17
N ALA A 79 8.20 -25.72 -15.30
CA ALA A 79 9.15 -26.67 -15.88
C ALA A 79 10.40 -26.81 -14.99
N TYR A 80 10.87 -28.05 -14.83
CA TYR A 80 11.98 -28.41 -13.94
C TYR A 80 13.31 -27.71 -14.28
N ASN A 81 13.51 -27.35 -15.54
CA ASN A 81 14.74 -26.71 -16.03
C ASN A 81 14.81 -25.20 -15.76
N GLU A 82 13.80 -24.62 -15.09
CA GLU A 82 13.72 -23.18 -14.79
C GLU A 82 13.87 -22.28 -16.02
N GLU A 83 13.67 -22.81 -17.22
CA GLU A 83 13.79 -22.00 -18.44
C GLU A 83 12.53 -21.15 -18.62
N PRO A 84 12.63 -19.81 -18.61
CA PRO A 84 11.46 -18.97 -18.74
C PRO A 84 11.01 -18.84 -20.20
N LEU A 85 9.70 -18.85 -20.40
CA LEU A 85 9.10 -18.37 -21.64
C LEU A 85 9.18 -16.84 -21.67
N ASN A 86 9.80 -16.29 -22.70
CA ASN A 86 9.90 -14.84 -22.90
C ASN A 86 8.66 -14.33 -23.63
N LEU A 87 7.75 -13.68 -22.91
CA LEU A 87 6.54 -13.09 -23.49
C LEU A 87 6.63 -11.57 -23.63
N PRO A 88 6.16 -10.98 -24.74
CA PRO A 88 6.08 -9.53 -24.86
C PRO A 88 5.02 -8.98 -23.92
N LYS A 89 5.37 -7.93 -23.17
CA LYS A 89 4.49 -7.14 -22.32
C LYS A 89 4.57 -5.68 -22.74
N LYS A 90 3.42 -5.11 -23.08
CA LYS A 90 3.29 -3.70 -23.41
C LYS A 90 3.14 -2.88 -22.14
N CYS A 91 4.00 -1.88 -21.96
CA CYS A 91 3.96 -0.95 -20.83
C CYS A 91 4.08 0.49 -21.33
N THR A 92 3.89 1.45 -20.43
CA THR A 92 4.13 2.87 -20.71
C THR A 92 5.29 3.39 -19.87
N ARG A 93 6.29 4.00 -20.52
CA ARG A 93 7.27 4.88 -19.88
C ARG A 93 6.67 6.28 -19.80
N VAL A 94 6.68 6.86 -18.61
CA VAL A 94 6.26 8.25 -18.38
C VAL A 94 7.46 9.06 -17.95
N GLU A 95 7.74 10.13 -18.69
CA GLU A 95 8.69 11.15 -18.28
C GLU A 95 7.89 12.28 -17.63
N MET A 96 8.09 12.45 -16.32
CA MET A 96 7.39 13.42 -15.50
C MET A 96 8.31 14.60 -15.24
N VAL A 97 7.83 15.81 -15.50
CA VAL A 97 8.61 17.04 -15.35
C VAL A 97 7.87 17.99 -14.42
N TYR A 98 8.46 18.25 -13.26
CA TYR A 98 8.07 19.36 -12.40
C TYR A 98 8.80 20.62 -12.87
N ILE A 99 8.05 21.72 -12.97
CA ILE A 99 8.51 22.99 -13.54
C ILE A 99 8.18 24.10 -12.56
N SER A 100 9.19 24.86 -12.13
CA SER A 100 9.01 25.95 -11.17
C SER A 100 9.45 27.30 -11.74
N LYS A 101 8.66 28.34 -11.43
CA LYS A 101 9.01 29.76 -11.63
C LYS A 101 10.04 30.24 -10.62
N ASP A 102 10.13 29.56 -9.49
CA ASP A 102 11.06 29.87 -8.41
C ASP A 102 12.25 28.90 -8.44
N LYS A 103 13.30 29.26 -7.70
CA LYS A 103 14.50 28.43 -7.57
C LYS A 103 14.53 27.91 -6.14
N PRO A 104 13.85 26.78 -5.85
CA PRO A 104 13.82 26.24 -4.50
C PRO A 104 15.24 25.85 -4.06
N SER A 105 15.49 25.93 -2.75
CA SER A 105 16.75 25.47 -2.17
C SER A 105 16.89 23.96 -2.36
N LEU A 106 18.12 23.51 -2.62
CA LEU A 106 18.47 22.10 -2.73
C LEU A 106 19.23 21.60 -1.49
N ASP A 107 19.29 22.39 -0.42
CA ASP A 107 19.96 22.00 0.84
C ASP A 107 19.32 20.73 1.45
N LYS A 108 18.03 20.54 1.17
CA LYS A 108 17.24 19.34 1.55
C LYS A 108 16.74 18.60 0.32
N LEU A 109 17.67 18.13 -0.50
CA LEU A 109 17.38 17.51 -1.78
C LEU A 109 16.39 16.34 -1.67
N GLU A 110 16.55 15.46 -0.68
CA GLU A 110 15.69 14.27 -0.53
C GLU A 110 14.24 14.63 -0.21
N GLU A 111 14.00 15.53 0.74
CA GLU A 111 12.65 16.04 1.05
C GLU A 111 12.02 16.67 -0.19
N PHE A 112 12.79 17.49 -0.92
CA PHE A 112 12.34 18.12 -2.17
C PHE A 112 11.97 17.09 -3.25
N LEU A 113 12.83 16.08 -3.49
CA LEU A 113 12.57 15.03 -4.46
C LEU A 113 11.31 14.24 -4.09
N SER A 114 11.16 13.89 -2.82
CA SER A 114 10.01 13.14 -2.29
C SER A 114 8.70 13.92 -2.48
N GLU A 115 8.66 15.18 -2.05
CA GLU A 115 7.47 16.04 -2.18
C GLU A 115 7.07 16.22 -3.64
N LYS A 116 8.04 16.56 -4.52
CA LYS A 116 7.73 16.82 -5.93
C LYS A 116 7.44 15.54 -6.71
N PHE A 117 8.00 14.40 -6.30
CA PHE A 117 7.61 13.11 -6.84
C PHE A 117 6.16 12.78 -6.54
N ASP A 118 5.70 12.94 -5.28
CA ASP A 118 4.31 12.69 -4.90
C ASP A 118 3.34 13.63 -5.62
N LEU A 119 3.71 14.91 -5.79
CA LEU A 119 2.94 15.86 -6.58
C LEU A 119 2.76 15.39 -8.03
N LEU A 120 3.85 14.92 -8.67
CA LEU A 120 3.83 14.42 -10.04
C LEU A 120 3.01 13.13 -10.17
N VAL A 121 3.17 12.18 -9.25
CA VAL A 121 2.38 10.94 -9.23
C VAL A 121 0.90 11.25 -8.97
N GLY A 122 0.59 12.22 -8.10
CA GLY A 122 -0.77 12.69 -7.84
C GLY A 122 -1.45 13.22 -9.11
N GLY A 123 -0.76 14.08 -9.86
CA GLY A 123 -1.27 14.58 -11.15
C GLY A 123 -1.43 13.49 -12.21
N LEU A 124 -0.50 12.53 -12.27
CA LEU A 124 -0.63 11.37 -13.15
C LEU A 124 -1.81 10.48 -12.76
N ASN A 125 -2.06 10.30 -11.46
CA ASN A 125 -3.19 9.53 -10.95
C ASN A 125 -4.55 10.16 -11.25
N GLN A 126 -4.65 11.48 -11.39
CA GLN A 126 -5.87 12.13 -11.86
C GLN A 126 -6.18 11.74 -13.31
N LEU A 127 -5.16 11.72 -14.18
CA LEU A 127 -5.29 11.24 -15.56
C LEU A 127 -5.69 9.76 -15.60
N VAL A 128 -4.97 8.92 -14.85
CA VAL A 128 -5.21 7.48 -14.77
C VAL A 128 -6.63 7.19 -14.27
N SER A 129 -7.09 7.90 -13.23
CA SER A 129 -8.47 7.77 -12.73
C SER A 129 -9.50 8.15 -13.78
N SER A 130 -9.23 9.23 -14.54
CA SER A 130 -10.10 9.64 -15.65
C SER A 130 -10.16 8.57 -16.73
N ILE A 131 -9.04 7.93 -17.07
CA ILE A 131 -9.00 6.80 -18.01
C ILE A 131 -9.86 5.66 -17.47
N ILE A 132 -9.62 5.20 -16.24
CA ILE A 132 -10.38 4.09 -15.62
C ILE A 132 -11.88 4.37 -15.68
N VAL A 133 -12.33 5.56 -15.29
CA VAL A 133 -13.76 5.90 -15.26
C VAL A 133 -14.35 6.02 -16.66
N LEU A 134 -13.66 6.68 -17.59
CA LEU A 134 -14.19 6.97 -18.92
C LEU A 134 -14.10 5.77 -19.88
N THR A 135 -13.06 4.95 -19.77
CA THR A 135 -12.84 3.79 -20.66
C THR A 135 -13.25 2.47 -20.03
N LYS A 136 -13.46 2.43 -18.69
CA LYS A 136 -13.75 1.22 -17.91
C LYS A 136 -12.69 0.13 -18.09
N ASP A 137 -11.44 0.53 -18.35
CA ASP A 137 -10.33 -0.40 -18.53
C ASP A 137 -9.91 -1.01 -17.17
N PRO A 138 -10.08 -2.33 -16.97
CA PRO A 138 -9.75 -2.97 -15.70
C PRO A 138 -8.25 -3.21 -15.51
N TYR A 139 -7.42 -3.00 -16.54
CA TYR A 139 -5.98 -3.25 -16.49
C TYR A 139 -5.15 -2.02 -16.13
N VAL A 140 -5.81 -0.86 -16.03
CA VAL A 140 -5.20 0.40 -15.60
C VAL A 140 -5.53 0.63 -14.13
N SER A 141 -4.53 0.93 -13.32
CA SER A 141 -4.69 1.17 -11.88
C SER A 141 -3.93 2.41 -11.43
N LYS A 142 -4.28 2.95 -10.26
CA LYS A 142 -3.51 4.05 -9.67
C LYS A 142 -2.07 3.61 -9.38
N ILE A 143 -1.17 4.56 -9.53
CA ILE A 143 0.26 4.39 -9.34
C ILE A 143 0.60 4.83 -7.91
N THR A 144 1.24 3.95 -7.15
CA THR A 144 1.88 4.27 -5.87
C THR A 144 3.39 4.09 -5.99
N ARG A 145 4.14 4.37 -4.92
CA ARG A 145 5.60 4.15 -4.92
C ARG A 145 5.91 2.66 -5.07
N GLU A 146 5.15 1.81 -4.37
CA GLU A 146 5.31 0.37 -4.24
C GLU A 146 5.14 -0.37 -5.57
N VAL A 147 4.32 0.15 -6.48
CA VAL A 147 4.12 -0.47 -7.80
C VAL A 147 5.20 -0.12 -8.82
N LEU A 148 6.09 0.83 -8.52
CA LEU A 148 7.20 1.23 -9.40
C LEU A 148 8.47 0.42 -9.13
N ASP A 149 9.54 0.71 -9.89
CA ASP A 149 10.85 0.10 -9.68
C ASP A 149 11.51 0.66 -8.40
N PRO A 150 12.38 -0.11 -7.73
CA PRO A 150 12.95 0.31 -6.44
C PRO A 150 13.75 1.61 -6.48
N THR A 151 14.33 1.89 -7.65
CA THR A 151 15.06 3.13 -7.90
C THR A 151 14.69 3.67 -9.26
N ILE A 152 14.61 5.00 -9.38
CA ILE A 152 14.35 5.68 -10.64
C ILE A 152 15.37 6.80 -10.85
N LEU A 153 15.62 7.17 -12.10
CA LEU A 153 16.51 8.29 -12.42
C LEU A 153 15.80 9.62 -12.19
N TYR A 154 16.55 10.60 -11.69
CA TYR A 154 16.13 12.00 -11.67
C TYR A 154 17.17 12.95 -12.25
N SER A 155 16.73 14.12 -12.70
CA SER A 155 17.62 15.23 -13.08
C SER A 155 17.01 16.58 -12.73
N ILE A 156 17.81 17.44 -12.10
CA ILE A 156 17.49 18.84 -11.82
C ILE A 156 18.25 19.72 -12.80
N ILE A 157 17.54 20.59 -13.51
CA ILE A 157 18.08 21.37 -14.62
C ILE A 157 17.75 22.84 -14.40
N ASP A 158 18.75 23.70 -14.66
CA ASP A 158 18.54 25.14 -14.82
C ASP A 158 18.17 25.44 -16.28
N PRO A 159 16.92 25.85 -16.55
CA PRO A 159 16.39 26.05 -17.89
C PRO A 159 17.00 27.23 -18.64
N LYS A 160 17.70 28.17 -17.97
CA LYS A 160 18.26 29.37 -18.63
C LYS A 160 19.27 28.99 -19.71
N ASN A 161 20.19 28.09 -19.36
CA ASN A 161 21.24 27.58 -20.25
C ASN A 161 21.12 26.07 -20.48
N TYR A 162 20.11 25.44 -19.88
CA TYR A 162 19.93 23.99 -19.84
C TYR A 162 21.14 23.30 -19.19
N THR A 163 21.56 23.79 -18.02
CA THR A 163 22.69 23.21 -17.29
C THR A 163 22.18 22.24 -16.23
N LEU A 164 22.71 21.02 -16.23
CA LEU A 164 22.45 20.04 -15.19
C LEU A 164 22.99 20.56 -13.84
N LYS A 165 22.15 20.53 -12.82
CA LYS A 165 22.50 20.94 -11.44
C LYS A 165 22.72 19.74 -10.54
N SER A 166 21.95 18.68 -10.75
CA SER A 166 22.03 17.43 -10.00
C SER A 166 21.38 16.32 -10.82
N GLU A 167 21.91 15.11 -10.74
CA GLU A 167 21.30 13.89 -11.26
C GLU A 167 21.62 12.74 -10.31
N GLY A 168 20.81 11.69 -10.35
CA GLY A 168 21.07 10.51 -9.57
C GLY A 168 19.93 9.51 -9.58
N LEU A 169 20.03 8.56 -8.66
CA LEU A 169 18.97 7.60 -8.36
C LEU A 169 18.14 8.13 -7.19
N PHE A 170 16.82 8.10 -7.37
CA PHE A 170 15.85 8.33 -6.31
C PHE A 170 15.30 6.98 -5.86
N GLN A 171 15.48 6.67 -4.57
CA GLN A 171 15.02 5.44 -3.97
C GLN A 171 13.53 5.55 -3.65
N LEU A 172 12.74 4.55 -4.07
CA LEU A 172 11.31 4.50 -3.84
C LEU A 172 10.95 3.51 -2.74
N ASN A 173 11.20 2.22 -2.99
CA ASN A 173 10.93 1.13 -2.05
C ASN A 173 11.63 -0.16 -2.54
N PHE A 174 12.16 -0.96 -1.62
CA PHE A 174 12.77 -2.25 -1.94
C PHE A 174 11.85 -3.45 -1.67
N ASN A 175 10.59 -3.18 -1.31
CA ASN A 175 9.59 -4.17 -0.92
C ASN A 175 9.46 -5.32 -1.94
N LYS A 176 9.56 -5.03 -3.24
CA LYS A 176 9.48 -6.04 -4.31
C LYS A 176 10.68 -6.99 -4.37
N LEU A 177 11.87 -6.50 -4.01
CA LEU A 177 13.09 -7.32 -4.01
C LEU A 177 13.19 -8.19 -2.75
N GLU A 178 12.56 -7.74 -1.67
CA GLU A 178 12.55 -8.42 -0.36
C GLU A 178 11.39 -9.42 -0.20
N GLN A 179 10.63 -9.74 -1.27
CA GLN A 179 9.51 -10.70 -1.20
C GLN A 179 9.91 -12.15 -0.86
N GLY A 180 11.20 -12.41 -0.64
CA GLY A 180 11.72 -13.71 -0.20
C GLY A 180 12.16 -13.67 1.27
N GLY A 181 11.47 -14.44 2.12
CA GLY A 181 12.00 -14.78 3.44
C GLY A 181 13.14 -15.78 3.35
N GLY A 182 13.99 -15.83 4.38
CA GLY A 182 14.95 -16.93 4.53
C GLY A 182 14.25 -18.28 4.69
N TYR A 183 15.01 -19.37 4.56
CA TYR A 183 14.50 -20.70 4.84
C TYR A 183 13.94 -20.78 6.26
N LEU A 184 12.82 -21.49 6.42
CA LEU A 184 12.32 -21.84 7.74
C LEU A 184 13.36 -22.72 8.45
N THR A 185 13.59 -22.44 9.73
CA THR A 185 14.35 -23.34 10.60
C THR A 185 13.61 -24.67 10.73
N ASP A 186 14.31 -25.76 11.05
CA ASP A 186 13.68 -27.08 11.26
C ASP A 186 12.54 -27.02 12.28
N ILE A 187 12.68 -26.21 13.33
CA ILE A 187 11.66 -25.98 14.35
C ILE A 187 10.42 -25.33 13.74
N ASN A 188 10.59 -24.28 12.94
CA ASN A 188 9.47 -23.58 12.30
C ASN A 188 8.84 -24.42 11.19
N THR A 189 9.63 -25.18 10.43
CA THR A 189 9.14 -26.17 9.46
C THR A 189 8.25 -27.20 10.14
N LYS A 190 8.71 -27.78 11.27
CA LYS A 190 7.89 -28.73 12.04
C LYS A 190 6.58 -28.09 12.52
N ARG A 191 6.62 -26.87 13.06
CA ARG A 191 5.42 -26.13 13.49
C ARG A 191 4.44 -25.88 12.34
N VAL A 192 4.93 -25.52 11.16
CA VAL A 192 4.09 -25.36 9.96
C VAL A 192 3.43 -26.68 9.59
N MET A 193 4.19 -27.78 9.59
CA MET A 193 3.66 -29.12 9.30
C MET A 193 2.58 -29.54 10.31
N GLU A 194 2.81 -29.32 11.60
CA GLU A 194 1.80 -29.54 12.66
C GLU A 194 0.56 -28.66 12.47
N GLY A 195 0.75 -27.44 11.94
CA GLY A 195 -0.33 -26.48 11.69
C GLY A 195 -1.29 -26.90 10.56
N ILE A 196 -0.88 -27.74 9.61
CA ILE A 196 -1.70 -28.11 8.44
C ILE A 196 -3.04 -28.73 8.87
N ASP A 197 -3.02 -29.64 9.84
CA ASP A 197 -4.22 -30.34 10.30
C ASP A 197 -5.00 -29.53 11.37
N LEU A 198 -4.31 -28.64 12.07
CA LEU A 198 -4.88 -27.89 13.21
C LEU A 198 -5.54 -26.58 12.79
N LEU A 199 -4.96 -25.85 11.81
CA LEU A 199 -5.40 -24.51 11.43
C LEU A 199 -6.81 -24.45 10.83
N PRO A 200 -7.25 -25.39 9.96
CA PRO A 200 -8.61 -25.36 9.40
C PRO A 200 -9.73 -25.40 10.46
N ASN A 201 -9.45 -25.97 11.63
CA ASN A 201 -10.39 -26.06 12.75
C ASN A 201 -10.24 -24.91 13.76
N ASN A 202 -9.21 -24.07 13.62
CA ASN A 202 -8.99 -22.93 14.51
C ASN A 202 -9.91 -21.77 14.07
N PRO A 203 -10.83 -21.29 14.95
CA PRO A 203 -11.78 -20.24 14.59
C PRO A 203 -11.13 -18.88 14.29
N PHE A 204 -9.85 -18.68 14.67
CA PHE A 204 -9.10 -17.45 14.46
C PHE A 204 -8.23 -17.46 13.20
N PHE A 205 -8.07 -18.61 12.54
CA PHE A 205 -7.17 -18.77 11.39
C PHE A 205 -7.46 -17.75 10.28
N ARG A 206 -8.74 -17.60 9.91
CA ARG A 206 -9.13 -16.70 8.82
C ARG A 206 -8.85 -15.22 9.12
N ALA A 207 -8.99 -14.82 10.38
CA ALA A 207 -8.63 -13.47 10.80
C ALA A 207 -7.12 -13.25 10.64
N ALA A 208 -6.29 -14.20 11.08
CA ALA A 208 -4.85 -14.11 10.91
C ALA A 208 -4.45 -14.02 9.42
N GLU A 209 -5.02 -14.87 8.56
CA GLU A 209 -4.76 -14.81 7.11
C GLU A 209 -5.07 -13.43 6.51
N LEU A 210 -6.19 -12.82 6.90
CA LEU A 210 -6.59 -11.50 6.41
C LEU A 210 -5.67 -10.39 6.91
N PHE A 211 -5.23 -10.45 8.18
CA PHE A 211 -4.29 -9.47 8.71
C PHE A 211 -2.91 -9.57 8.03
N TYR A 212 -2.39 -10.77 7.79
CA TYR A 212 -1.17 -10.91 7.00
C TYR A 212 -1.39 -10.59 5.51
N GLY A 213 -2.61 -10.79 5.01
CA GLY A 213 -3.05 -10.31 3.69
C GLY A 213 -2.99 -8.79 3.57
N SER A 214 -3.45 -8.05 4.59
CA SER A 214 -3.41 -6.58 4.58
C SER A 214 -1.98 -6.05 4.59
N LYS A 215 -1.06 -6.69 5.33
CA LYS A 215 0.39 -6.39 5.25
C LYS A 215 0.92 -6.52 3.83
N ARG A 216 0.59 -7.61 3.14
CA ARG A 216 0.97 -7.79 1.72
C ARG A 216 0.35 -6.73 0.81
N SER A 217 -0.91 -6.35 1.04
CA SER A 217 -1.56 -5.27 0.29
C SER A 217 -0.84 -3.94 0.47
N LEU A 218 -0.45 -3.57 1.70
CA LEU A 218 0.35 -2.38 1.97
C LEU A 218 1.69 -2.42 1.22
N SER A 219 2.42 -3.54 1.31
CA SER A 219 3.69 -3.72 0.58
C SER A 219 3.56 -3.63 -0.95
N ASN A 220 2.37 -3.92 -1.49
CA ASN A 220 2.05 -3.81 -2.91
C ASN A 220 1.42 -2.46 -3.31
N GLY A 221 1.22 -1.54 -2.37
CA GLY A 221 0.62 -0.22 -2.63
C GLY A 221 -0.91 -0.21 -2.69
N ASP A 222 -1.59 -1.29 -2.33
CA ASP A 222 -3.06 -1.34 -2.26
C ASP A 222 -3.55 -0.94 -0.87
N TYR A 223 -3.48 0.37 -0.59
CA TYR A 223 -3.79 0.97 0.69
C TYR A 223 -5.25 0.78 1.10
N THR A 224 -6.17 0.98 0.16
CA THR A 224 -7.61 0.77 0.37
C THR A 224 -7.88 -0.67 0.81
N ARG A 225 -7.32 -1.65 0.09
CA ARG A 225 -7.48 -3.06 0.44
C ARG A 225 -6.84 -3.39 1.78
N ALA A 226 -5.65 -2.85 2.06
CA ALA A 226 -4.97 -3.05 3.32
C ALA A 226 -5.83 -2.60 4.51
N VAL A 227 -6.42 -1.41 4.46
CA VAL A 227 -7.33 -0.91 5.52
C VAL A 227 -8.56 -1.81 5.67
N ILE A 228 -9.21 -2.18 4.57
CA ILE A 228 -10.41 -3.02 4.58
C ILE A 228 -10.12 -4.41 5.17
N ASP A 229 -9.06 -5.07 4.71
CA ASP A 229 -8.69 -6.41 5.18
C ASP A 229 -8.20 -6.38 6.63
N SER A 230 -7.50 -5.31 7.04
CA SER A 230 -7.08 -5.10 8.43
C SER A 230 -8.28 -5.02 9.37
N GLN A 231 -9.27 -4.17 9.08
CA GLN A 231 -10.49 -4.10 9.90
C GLN A 231 -11.33 -5.38 9.84
N THR A 232 -11.46 -5.99 8.66
CA THR A 232 -12.20 -7.25 8.49
C THR A 232 -11.58 -8.38 9.30
N SER A 233 -10.24 -8.40 9.42
CA SER A 233 -9.53 -9.36 10.28
C SER A 233 -9.98 -9.24 11.75
N VAL A 234 -10.08 -8.02 12.27
CA VAL A 234 -10.51 -7.78 13.66
C VAL A 234 -11.98 -8.15 13.85
N GLU A 235 -12.85 -7.81 12.90
CA GLU A 235 -14.27 -8.19 12.97
C GLU A 235 -14.47 -9.71 13.04
N ILE A 236 -13.78 -10.45 12.17
CA ILE A 236 -13.81 -11.91 12.17
C ILE A 236 -13.24 -12.45 13.47
N PHE A 237 -12.11 -11.92 13.93
CA PHE A 237 -11.46 -12.36 15.17
C PHE A 237 -12.37 -12.18 16.38
N LEU A 238 -12.89 -10.98 16.59
CA LEU A 238 -13.73 -10.66 17.75
C LEU A 238 -15.08 -11.37 17.69
N THR A 239 -15.66 -11.53 16.49
CA THR A 239 -16.89 -12.31 16.34
C THR A 239 -16.65 -13.80 16.66
N ALA A 240 -15.55 -14.37 16.17
CA ALA A 240 -15.15 -15.74 16.48
C ALA A 240 -14.90 -15.93 17.98
N LEU A 241 -14.22 -14.97 18.61
CA LEU A 241 -13.98 -14.94 20.06
C LEU A 241 -15.30 -14.90 20.84
N TYR A 242 -16.22 -14.03 20.45
CA TYR A 242 -17.52 -13.92 21.13
C TYR A 242 -18.31 -15.22 21.04
N LYS A 243 -18.40 -15.82 19.85
CA LYS A 243 -19.06 -17.13 19.65
C LYS A 243 -18.39 -18.23 20.47
N TYR A 244 -17.06 -18.23 20.53
CA TYR A 244 -16.29 -19.18 21.34
C TYR A 244 -16.63 -19.03 22.83
N LEU A 245 -16.66 -17.81 23.36
CA LEU A 245 -16.97 -17.55 24.76
C LEU A 245 -18.39 -18.00 25.13
N LEU A 246 -19.38 -17.71 24.28
CA LEU A 246 -20.74 -18.19 24.48
C LEU A 246 -20.82 -19.73 24.46
N LYS A 247 -20.10 -20.39 23.56
CA LYS A 247 -20.02 -21.86 23.53
C LYS A 247 -19.49 -22.41 24.86
N LYS A 248 -18.47 -21.79 25.44
CA LYS A 248 -17.91 -22.20 26.74
C LYS A 248 -18.81 -21.87 27.92
N GLU A 249 -19.70 -20.89 27.78
CA GLU A 249 -20.75 -20.56 28.76
C GLU A 249 -21.97 -21.49 28.67
N GLY A 250 -21.97 -22.48 27.75
CA GLY A 250 -22.99 -23.51 27.66
C GLY A 250 -24.17 -23.18 26.74
N PHE A 251 -24.10 -22.08 25.98
CA PHE A 251 -25.13 -21.74 25.00
C PHE A 251 -25.18 -22.76 23.85
N SER A 252 -26.38 -23.11 23.40
CA SER A 252 -26.57 -23.96 22.23
C SER A 252 -26.18 -23.22 20.94
N LYS A 253 -25.91 -23.97 19.86
CA LYS A 253 -25.54 -23.39 18.55
C LYS A 253 -26.59 -22.39 18.05
N SER A 254 -27.87 -22.71 18.17
CA SER A 254 -28.97 -21.83 17.74
C SER A 254 -29.00 -20.51 18.55
N GLU A 255 -28.77 -20.58 19.86
CA GLU A 255 -28.70 -19.38 20.71
C GLU A 255 -27.49 -18.52 20.40
N ILE A 256 -26.33 -19.14 20.13
CA ILE A 256 -25.10 -18.44 19.74
C ILE A 256 -25.32 -17.69 18.42
N ASP A 257 -25.87 -18.36 17.40
CA ASP A 257 -26.12 -17.75 16.10
C ASP A 257 -27.11 -16.59 16.21
N LYS A 258 -28.21 -16.77 16.97
CA LYS A 258 -29.17 -15.69 17.25
C LYS A 258 -28.50 -14.50 17.94
N LYS A 259 -27.80 -14.74 19.05
CA LYS A 259 -27.12 -13.69 19.83
C LYS A 259 -26.06 -12.97 19.01
N SER A 260 -25.32 -13.67 18.16
CA SER A 260 -24.27 -13.07 17.34
C SER A 260 -24.84 -12.23 16.20
N ASN A 261 -25.95 -12.65 15.58
CA ASN A 261 -26.53 -11.95 14.44
C ASN A 261 -27.30 -10.69 14.84
N GLU A 262 -27.94 -10.69 16.01
CA GLU A 262 -28.68 -9.54 16.54
C GLU A 262 -27.75 -8.46 17.15
N MET A 263 -26.49 -8.81 17.41
CA MET A 263 -25.56 -7.94 18.13
C MET A 263 -24.89 -6.93 17.20
N ARG A 264 -24.98 -5.65 17.58
CA ARG A 264 -24.17 -4.61 16.94
C ARG A 264 -22.70 -4.80 17.32
N PHE A 265 -21.82 -4.69 16.33
CA PHE A 265 -20.38 -4.91 16.52
C PHE A 265 -19.78 -4.04 17.65
N LYS A 266 -20.09 -2.73 17.67
CA LYS A 266 -19.64 -1.83 18.74
C LYS A 266 -20.06 -2.31 20.14
N SER A 267 -21.32 -2.70 20.29
CA SER A 267 -21.85 -3.22 21.56
C SER A 267 -21.18 -4.54 21.97
N MET A 268 -20.86 -5.42 21.02
CA MET A 268 -20.09 -6.62 21.31
C MET A 268 -18.74 -6.29 21.94
N VAL A 269 -18.03 -5.29 21.40
CA VAL A 269 -16.71 -4.90 21.89
C VAL A 269 -16.80 -4.32 23.32
N ILE A 270 -17.66 -3.32 23.51
CA ILE A 270 -17.72 -2.53 24.75
C ILE A 270 -18.45 -3.28 25.86
N ASP A 271 -19.57 -3.93 25.56
CA ASP A 271 -20.48 -4.44 26.59
C ASP A 271 -20.19 -5.88 27.02
N HIS A 272 -19.52 -6.67 26.18
CA HIS A 272 -19.37 -8.11 26.37
C HIS A 272 -17.95 -8.57 26.70
N PHE A 273 -16.91 -8.00 26.10
CA PHE A 273 -15.54 -8.47 26.33
C PHE A 273 -15.01 -8.10 27.71
N HIS A 274 -15.21 -6.86 28.17
CA HIS A 274 -14.79 -6.45 29.51
C HIS A 274 -15.34 -7.38 30.61
N LYS A 275 -16.63 -7.74 30.54
CA LYS A 275 -17.28 -8.63 31.52
C LYS A 275 -16.72 -10.05 31.52
N ARG A 276 -16.27 -10.55 30.36
CA ARG A 276 -15.81 -11.95 30.20
C ARG A 276 -14.31 -12.10 30.41
N LEU A 277 -13.55 -11.17 29.86
CA LEU A 277 -12.09 -11.20 29.74
C LEU A 277 -11.40 -10.25 30.73
N GLY A 278 -12.11 -9.26 31.27
CA GLY A 278 -11.49 -8.14 31.99
C GLY A 278 -10.85 -7.16 31.01
N GLY A 279 -9.80 -6.46 31.45
CA GLY A 279 -9.07 -5.49 30.61
C GLY A 279 -9.85 -4.20 30.33
N ASP A 280 -9.20 -3.26 29.67
CA ASP A 280 -9.81 -2.07 29.11
C ASP A 280 -10.32 -2.34 27.68
N PHE A 281 -11.59 -1.98 27.45
CA PHE A 281 -12.28 -2.06 26.16
C PHE A 281 -12.95 -0.73 25.80
N ASN A 282 -12.48 0.36 26.39
CA ASN A 282 -12.96 1.70 26.10
C ASN A 282 -12.47 2.13 24.71
N VAL A 283 -13.42 2.39 23.81
CA VAL A 283 -13.13 2.87 22.45
C VAL A 283 -12.87 4.38 22.40
N ASP A 284 -13.24 5.11 23.45
CA ASP A 284 -13.10 6.57 23.51
C ASP A 284 -11.73 6.99 24.09
N ASP A 285 -10.95 6.05 24.63
CA ASP A 285 -9.58 6.28 25.09
C ASP A 285 -8.57 5.91 23.99
N ILE A 286 -8.14 6.90 23.22
CA ILE A 286 -7.21 6.74 22.09
C ILE A 286 -5.85 6.16 22.49
N ASP A 287 -5.42 6.36 23.75
CA ASP A 287 -4.14 5.85 24.23
C ASP A 287 -4.23 4.36 24.60
N SER A 288 -5.46 3.82 24.76
CA SER A 288 -5.69 2.40 24.97
C SER A 288 -5.55 1.60 23.66
N PRO A 289 -5.15 0.30 23.72
CA PRO A 289 -5.10 -0.55 22.52
C PRO A 289 -6.43 -0.63 21.75
N VAL A 290 -7.57 -0.57 22.45
CA VAL A 290 -8.90 -0.69 21.85
C VAL A 290 -9.34 0.63 21.23
N GLY A 291 -9.16 1.77 21.91
CA GLY A 291 -9.47 3.08 21.33
C GLY A 291 -8.54 3.47 20.19
N ASN A 292 -7.24 3.14 20.28
CA ASN A 292 -6.30 3.34 19.17
C ASN A 292 -6.73 2.60 17.89
N TRP A 293 -7.12 1.32 18.01
CA TRP A 293 -7.69 0.56 16.88
C TRP A 293 -9.00 1.17 16.38
N TRP A 294 -9.87 1.59 17.29
CA TRP A 294 -11.16 2.17 16.92
C TRP A 294 -10.96 3.43 16.04
N GLU A 295 -10.10 4.35 16.48
CA GLU A 295 -9.80 5.58 15.77
C GLU A 295 -9.06 5.31 14.45
N ASN A 296 -7.94 4.60 14.50
CA ASN A 296 -7.02 4.50 13.37
C ASN A 296 -7.39 3.41 12.35
N THR A 297 -8.27 2.47 12.71
CA THR A 297 -8.66 1.36 11.83
C THR A 297 -10.16 1.33 11.56
N TYR A 298 -11.00 1.27 12.60
CA TYR A 298 -12.45 1.11 12.42
C TYR A 298 -13.06 2.32 11.72
N LEU A 299 -12.80 3.54 12.22
CA LEU A 299 -13.30 4.77 11.61
C LEU A 299 -12.67 5.02 10.24
N LEU A 300 -11.36 4.78 10.10
CA LEU A 300 -10.69 4.90 8.80
C LEU A 300 -11.34 4.00 7.74
N ARG A 301 -11.61 2.72 8.06
CA ARG A 301 -12.30 1.81 7.16
C ARG A 301 -13.70 2.31 6.81
N ASN A 302 -14.43 2.89 7.77
CA ASN A 302 -15.75 3.45 7.48
C ASN A 302 -15.67 4.59 6.47
N ASN A 303 -14.71 5.51 6.62
CA ASN A 303 -14.50 6.58 5.65
C ASN A 303 -14.14 6.01 4.27
N VAL A 304 -13.28 4.98 4.21
CA VAL A 304 -12.91 4.32 2.96
C VAL A 304 -14.13 3.71 2.26
N VAL A 305 -14.93 2.93 2.98
CA VAL A 305 -16.04 2.17 2.40
C VAL A 305 -17.28 3.03 2.13
N HIS A 306 -17.58 3.99 3.01
CA HIS A 306 -18.83 4.75 2.97
C HIS A 306 -18.67 6.15 2.37
N GLU A 307 -17.49 6.76 2.47
CA GLU A 307 -17.22 8.11 1.96
C GLU A 307 -16.33 8.09 0.71
N GLY A 308 -15.81 6.92 0.32
CA GLY A 308 -14.87 6.77 -0.79
C GLY A 308 -13.51 7.39 -0.51
N TYR A 309 -13.15 7.55 0.78
CA TYR A 309 -11.85 8.09 1.18
C TYR A 309 -10.69 7.20 0.67
N LEU A 310 -9.61 7.84 0.25
CA LEU A 310 -8.41 7.16 -0.23
C LEU A 310 -7.27 7.38 0.78
N PRO A 311 -6.88 6.36 1.54
CA PRO A 311 -5.82 6.47 2.52
C PRO A 311 -4.46 6.56 1.80
N ASP A 312 -3.53 7.27 2.41
CA ASP A 312 -2.13 7.28 2.04
C ASP A 312 -1.35 6.19 2.80
N PHE A 313 -0.05 6.09 2.53
CA PHE A 313 0.83 5.13 3.18
C PHE A 313 0.82 5.27 4.71
N GLU A 314 1.02 6.49 5.23
CA GLU A 314 1.17 6.75 6.66
C GLU A 314 -0.10 6.37 7.44
N LYS A 315 -1.29 6.72 6.94
CA LYS A 315 -2.56 6.32 7.57
C LYS A 315 -2.77 4.82 7.52
N THR A 316 -2.36 4.18 6.43
CA THR A 316 -2.49 2.73 6.27
C THR A 316 -1.53 1.99 7.21
N GLU A 317 -0.29 2.44 7.34
CA GLU A 317 0.69 1.90 8.27
C GLU A 317 0.18 2.01 9.73
N LYS A 318 -0.27 3.20 10.15
CA LYS A 318 -0.87 3.42 11.48
C LYS A 318 -2.06 2.50 11.73
N CYS A 319 -2.90 2.26 10.73
CA CYS A 319 -4.01 1.31 10.81
C CYS A 319 -3.54 -0.12 11.07
N LEU A 320 -2.50 -0.60 10.40
CA LEU A 320 -1.96 -1.95 10.61
C LEU A 320 -1.28 -2.07 11.98
N ASP A 321 -0.57 -1.03 12.42
CA ASP A 321 0.08 -0.97 13.74
C ASP A 321 -0.92 -0.97 14.89
N ALA A 322 -2.04 -0.27 14.75
CA ALA A 322 -3.12 -0.27 15.72
C ALA A 322 -3.74 -1.67 15.88
N VAL A 323 -3.96 -2.39 14.76
CA VAL A 323 -4.43 -3.79 14.80
C VAL A 323 -3.39 -4.73 15.42
N ASN A 324 -2.09 -4.53 15.11
CA ASN A 324 -1.02 -5.31 15.72
C ASN A 324 -0.99 -5.12 17.25
N THR A 325 -1.11 -3.88 17.69
CA THR A 325 -1.19 -3.50 19.12
C THR A 325 -2.40 -4.14 19.80
N LEU A 326 -3.58 -4.09 19.17
CA LEU A 326 -4.78 -4.76 19.67
C LEU A 326 -4.59 -6.29 19.77
N ASN A 327 -4.03 -6.93 18.74
CA ASN A 327 -3.79 -8.37 18.73
C ASN A 327 -2.83 -8.79 19.85
N ASN A 328 -1.77 -8.02 20.09
CA ASN A 328 -0.84 -8.26 21.19
C ASN A 328 -1.54 -8.13 22.54
N TYR A 329 -2.32 -7.07 22.74
CA TYR A 329 -3.10 -6.86 23.95
C TYR A 329 -4.08 -8.00 24.24
N LEU A 330 -4.85 -8.45 23.24
CA LEU A 330 -5.77 -9.58 23.38
C LEU A 330 -5.02 -10.89 23.67
N THR A 331 -3.88 -11.10 23.02
CA THR A 331 -3.01 -12.26 23.27
C THR A 331 -2.53 -12.27 24.72
N ASP A 332 -2.09 -11.13 25.25
CA ASP A 332 -1.67 -11.03 26.65
C ASP A 332 -2.82 -11.29 27.64
N LEU A 333 -4.02 -10.78 27.35
CA LEU A 333 -5.22 -11.09 28.14
C LEU A 333 -5.50 -12.59 28.16
N PHE A 334 -5.45 -13.27 27.01
CA PHE A 334 -5.72 -14.71 26.91
C PHE A 334 -4.70 -15.57 27.67
N HIS A 335 -3.47 -15.07 27.78
CA HIS A 335 -2.40 -15.75 28.51
C HIS A 335 -2.32 -15.35 29.99
N SER A 336 -3.18 -14.45 30.47
CA SER A 336 -3.27 -14.16 31.90
C SER A 336 -3.80 -15.38 32.67
N GLU A 337 -3.31 -15.57 33.90
CA GLU A 337 -3.68 -16.73 34.72
C GLU A 337 -5.19 -16.81 34.99
N LYS A 338 -5.85 -15.65 35.14
CA LYS A 338 -7.30 -15.55 35.29
C LYS A 338 -8.04 -16.15 34.10
N ILE A 339 -7.61 -15.81 32.87
CA ILE A 339 -8.27 -16.25 31.65
C ILE A 339 -7.91 -17.68 31.29
N LYS A 340 -6.65 -18.10 31.47
CA LYS A 340 -6.27 -19.51 31.34
C LYS A 340 -7.11 -20.42 32.25
N LYS A 341 -7.39 -20.01 33.49
CA LYS A 341 -8.24 -20.80 34.39
C LYS A 341 -9.70 -20.89 33.92
N LYS A 342 -10.22 -19.80 33.34
CA LYS A 342 -11.64 -19.71 32.94
C LYS A 342 -11.90 -20.29 31.54
N TYR A 343 -10.95 -20.14 30.63
CA TYR A 343 -11.04 -20.52 29.21
C TYR A 343 -9.69 -21.11 28.73
N PRO A 344 -9.29 -22.30 29.22
CA PRO A 344 -7.93 -22.83 29.06
C PRO A 344 -7.48 -23.06 27.61
N GLU A 345 -8.40 -23.37 26.70
CA GLU A 345 -8.04 -23.61 25.30
C GLU A 345 -7.77 -22.31 24.52
N LEU A 346 -8.18 -21.12 25.02
CA LEU A 346 -7.94 -19.86 24.29
C LEU A 346 -6.45 -19.58 24.09
N SER A 347 -5.62 -19.82 25.10
CA SER A 347 -4.17 -19.66 25.00
C SER A 347 -3.51 -20.69 24.07
N GLN A 348 -4.20 -21.77 23.73
CA GLN A 348 -3.71 -22.76 22.76
C GLN A 348 -4.14 -22.39 21.34
N LEU A 349 -5.33 -21.82 21.18
CA LEU A 349 -5.87 -21.38 19.89
C LEU A 349 -5.24 -20.07 19.39
N VAL A 350 -4.80 -19.20 20.29
CA VAL A 350 -4.09 -17.97 19.97
C VAL A 350 -2.70 -18.07 20.58
N LEU A 351 -1.70 -18.39 19.77
CA LEU A 351 -0.33 -18.55 20.23
C LEU A 351 0.33 -17.19 20.44
N LYS A 352 1.19 -17.08 21.47
CA LYS A 352 2.10 -15.94 21.56
C LYS A 352 3.09 -15.96 20.39
N PRO A 353 3.39 -14.79 19.78
CA PRO A 353 4.53 -14.68 18.88
C PRO A 353 5.78 -15.20 19.60
N THR A 354 6.52 -16.11 18.97
CA THR A 354 7.88 -16.42 19.45
C THR A 354 8.79 -15.30 19.02
N ASN A 355 9.31 -14.53 19.99
CA ASN A 355 10.37 -13.55 19.79
C ASN A 355 11.63 -14.21 19.21
#